data_AF-A0A6P1TJI4-F1
#
_entry.id   AF-A0A6P1TJI4-F1
#
_cell.length_a   1.000
_cell.length_b   1.000
_cell.length_c   1.000
_cell.angle_alpha   90.00
_cell.angle_beta   90.00
_cell.angle_gamma   90.00
#
_symmetry.space_group_name_H-M   'P 1'
#
loop_
_entity.id
_entity.type
_entity.pdbx_description
1 polymer ?
#
loop_
_entity_poly.entity_id
_entity_poly.type
_entity_poly.pdbx_seq_one_letter_code
_entity_poly.pdbx_strand_id
1 'polypeptide(L)'
;MINRNEIRLPYIISDGMVLQRNSRIKIWGEAAPKEQLFLSICEKQFSTITGEDGKWEVLINDLKTGGPYEMTVECTDNKIVVKDILVGEVWVLGGQSNMEMPFERALDIFEDEVALADYPFIRKFSVPEAYNFQKPQEELNGGNWVLVTPKSVLDFSAAGYFFAKKLYEKCKIPIGLIHTAVGGTPAEAWMSEKSLMGFERFQHKLTLCKNDNYVDGVKESDERYIQDWHKKLDGKDRGLLEKTPWFNTGYDDHGWSEMLLPKSFLGTDLEDLKGSVWFRKEFVIAEETEVGQAKLVLGTIINGDDTYINGVKIGGNDSLFARRRYEIPEGLLKKGKNTLAVRVIITRHMGAFVTDMPYFLKLTNKRIPLGGIWRYKVGAVMEPLAPTTTFQFMPTGVYNSMIYPLRKYAIRVRCGIRENPIRIIRRITEVYLRQ
;
A
#
# COMPACT_ATOMS: atom_id res chain seq x y z
N MET A 1 10.95 -20.66 24.97
CA MET A 1 10.11 -20.99 26.15
C MET A 1 9.35 -19.74 26.52
N ILE A 2 8.03 -19.72 26.35
CA ILE A 2 7.19 -18.61 26.79
C ILE A 2 7.19 -18.64 28.32
N ASN A 3 7.47 -17.52 28.98
CA ASN A 3 7.40 -17.42 30.43
C ASN A 3 5.98 -17.81 30.87
N ARG A 4 5.85 -18.74 31.82
CA ARG A 4 4.58 -19.39 32.16
C ARG A 4 3.45 -18.44 32.60
N ASN A 5 3.75 -17.18 32.94
CA ASN A 5 2.78 -16.19 33.44
C ASN A 5 2.64 -14.95 32.53
N GLU A 6 2.95 -15.05 31.23
CA GLU A 6 2.80 -13.92 30.31
C GLU A 6 1.37 -13.80 29.76
N ILE A 7 0.66 -12.71 30.11
CA ILE A 7 -0.59 -12.34 29.44
C ILE A 7 -0.22 -11.88 28.01
N ARG A 8 -0.99 -12.28 27.01
CA ARG A 8 -0.82 -11.86 25.62
C ARG A 8 -2.13 -11.39 25.04
N LEU A 9 -2.11 -10.19 24.47
CA LEU A 9 -3.25 -9.63 23.76
C LEU A 9 -3.01 -9.71 22.23
N PRO A 10 -4.08 -9.90 21.44
CA PRO A 10 -4.05 -9.71 19.99
C PRO A 10 -3.47 -8.36 19.60
N TYR A 11 -2.78 -8.28 18.45
CA TYR A 11 -2.25 -7.00 17.93
C TYR A 11 -3.31 -5.90 17.79
N ILE A 12 -4.55 -6.26 17.46
CA ILE A 12 -5.67 -5.32 17.33
C ILE A 12 -6.14 -4.73 18.67
N ILE A 13 -5.80 -5.37 19.79
CA ILE A 13 -6.02 -4.88 21.14
C ILE A 13 -4.70 -4.31 21.65
N SER A 14 -4.43 -3.08 21.26
CA SER A 14 -3.17 -2.38 21.53
C SER A 14 -3.43 -0.89 21.75
N ASP A 15 -2.38 -0.18 22.19
CA ASP A 15 -2.44 1.25 22.44
C ASP A 15 -3.01 2.00 21.24
N GLY A 16 -3.86 2.99 21.51
CA GLY A 16 -4.49 3.78 20.47
C GLY A 16 -5.74 3.15 19.85
N MET A 17 -6.19 1.97 20.31
CA MET A 17 -7.36 1.30 19.74
C MET A 17 -8.67 2.10 19.84
N VAL A 18 -9.63 1.78 18.95
CA VAL A 18 -10.98 2.35 18.98
C VAL A 18 -12.01 1.25 19.14
N LEU A 19 -12.74 1.25 20.26
CA LEU A 19 -13.79 0.31 20.60
C LEU A 19 -15.16 0.76 20.05
N GLN A 20 -15.98 -0.19 19.58
CA GLN A 20 -17.31 0.10 19.05
C GLN A 20 -18.32 0.42 20.16
N ARG A 21 -18.82 1.66 20.20
CA ARG A 21 -19.88 2.09 21.14
C ARG A 21 -21.19 1.35 20.90
N ASN A 22 -22.05 1.32 21.92
CA ASN A 22 -23.42 0.79 21.87
C ASN A 22 -23.49 -0.62 21.26
N SER A 23 -22.53 -1.46 21.62
CA SER A 23 -22.42 -2.83 21.14
C SER A 23 -21.91 -3.75 22.24
N ARG A 24 -22.04 -5.06 22.01
CA ARG A 24 -21.38 -6.08 22.82
C ARG A 24 -19.98 -6.30 22.27
N ILE A 25 -18.98 -5.91 23.06
CA ILE A 25 -17.57 -5.97 22.68
C ILE A 25 -16.89 -7.14 23.38
N LYS A 26 -15.97 -7.79 22.68
CA LYS A 26 -15.08 -8.80 23.25
C LYS A 26 -13.71 -8.20 23.46
N ILE A 27 -13.14 -8.43 24.64
CA ILE A 27 -11.70 -8.38 24.88
C ILE A 27 -11.24 -9.80 25.11
N TRP A 28 -10.17 -10.23 24.45
CA TRP A 28 -9.69 -11.60 24.51
C TRP A 28 -8.17 -11.63 24.45
N GLY A 29 -7.62 -12.79 24.79
CA GLY A 29 -6.18 -13.02 24.74
C GLY A 29 -5.83 -14.42 25.19
N GLU A 30 -4.55 -14.57 25.53
CA GLU A 30 -3.96 -15.80 26.05
C GLU A 30 -3.25 -15.50 27.38
N ALA A 31 -3.22 -16.47 28.28
CA ALA A 31 -2.38 -16.48 29.48
C ALA A 31 -2.14 -17.94 29.92
N ALA A 32 -1.54 -18.17 31.08
CA ALA A 32 -1.37 -19.51 31.65
C ALA A 32 -2.73 -20.21 31.77
N PRO A 33 -2.87 -21.53 31.50
CA PRO A 33 -4.13 -22.25 31.68
C PRO A 33 -4.65 -22.22 33.12
N LYS A 34 -5.97 -22.09 33.29
CA LYS A 34 -6.65 -22.02 34.60
C LYS A 34 -6.21 -20.83 35.48
N GLU A 35 -5.68 -19.78 34.88
CA GLU A 35 -5.25 -18.54 35.55
C GLU A 35 -6.43 -17.59 35.73
N GLN A 36 -6.54 -16.98 36.91
CA GLN A 36 -7.51 -15.94 37.21
C GLN A 36 -7.03 -14.59 36.66
N LEU A 37 -7.87 -13.93 35.87
CA LEU A 37 -7.60 -12.63 35.26
C LEU A 37 -8.61 -11.58 35.73
N PHE A 38 -8.15 -10.36 35.91
CA PHE A 38 -8.96 -9.18 36.18
C PHE A 38 -8.77 -8.16 35.05
N LEU A 39 -9.88 -7.62 34.56
CA LEU A 39 -9.90 -6.59 33.54
C LEU A 39 -10.63 -5.36 34.06
N SER A 40 -10.04 -4.17 33.90
CA SER A 40 -10.70 -2.90 34.20
C SER A 40 -10.62 -1.94 33.01
N ILE A 41 -11.73 -1.28 32.70
CA ILE A 41 -11.84 -0.25 31.65
C ILE A 41 -13.09 0.60 31.89
N CYS A 42 -13.02 1.91 31.66
CA CYS A 42 -14.15 2.83 31.81
C CYS A 42 -14.88 2.69 33.17
N GLU A 43 -14.14 2.60 34.27
CA GLU A 43 -14.64 2.38 35.65
C GLU A 43 -15.41 1.05 35.86
N LYS A 44 -15.43 0.17 34.85
CA LYS A 44 -16.01 -1.18 34.96
C LYS A 44 -14.89 -2.17 35.26
N GLN A 45 -15.19 -3.16 36.10
CA GLN A 45 -14.30 -4.25 36.45
C GLN A 45 -14.94 -5.59 36.07
N PHE A 46 -14.10 -6.51 35.60
CA PHE A 46 -14.48 -7.84 35.15
C PHE A 46 -13.45 -8.85 35.65
N SER A 47 -13.86 -10.09 35.80
CA SER A 47 -12.98 -11.20 36.13
C SER A 47 -13.27 -12.40 35.23
N THR A 48 -12.25 -13.13 34.83
CA THR A 48 -12.40 -14.36 34.03
C THR A 48 -11.32 -15.36 34.39
N ILE A 49 -11.47 -16.61 33.93
CA ILE A 49 -10.48 -17.66 34.08
C ILE A 49 -10.11 -18.16 32.70
N THR A 50 -8.82 -18.35 32.43
CA THR A 50 -8.37 -18.93 31.17
C THR A 50 -8.78 -20.41 31.05
N GLY A 51 -9.11 -20.82 29.83
CA GLY A 51 -9.39 -22.21 29.51
C GLY A 51 -8.16 -23.11 29.63
N GLU A 52 -8.35 -24.41 29.41
CA GLU A 52 -7.24 -25.38 29.38
C GLU A 52 -6.26 -25.11 28.23
N ASP A 53 -6.73 -24.46 27.16
CA ASP A 53 -5.93 -24.00 26.03
C ASP A 53 -5.26 -22.63 26.26
N GLY A 54 -5.40 -22.06 27.47
CA GLY A 54 -4.84 -20.77 27.85
C GLY A 54 -5.62 -19.56 27.32
N LYS A 55 -6.71 -19.75 26.57
CA LYS A 55 -7.49 -18.64 26.00
C LYS A 55 -8.50 -18.09 26.99
N TRP A 56 -8.78 -16.80 26.89
CA TRP A 56 -9.81 -16.15 27.69
C TRP A 56 -10.55 -15.09 26.87
N GLU A 57 -11.78 -14.81 27.29
CA GLU A 57 -12.54 -13.66 26.79
C GLU A 57 -13.35 -13.01 27.92
N VAL A 58 -13.56 -11.71 27.78
CA VAL A 58 -14.45 -10.88 28.60
C VAL A 58 -15.40 -10.14 27.67
N LEU A 59 -16.66 -10.09 28.05
CA LEU A 59 -17.71 -9.40 27.32
C LEU A 59 -18.06 -8.09 28.01
N ILE A 60 -17.98 -7.00 27.25
CA ILE A 60 -18.23 -5.65 27.73
C ILE A 60 -19.41 -5.09 26.94
N ASN A 61 -20.44 -4.66 27.67
CA ASN A 61 -21.64 -4.08 27.06
C ASN A 61 -21.68 -2.56 27.25
N ASP A 62 -22.25 -1.89 26.25
CA ASP A 62 -22.72 -0.50 26.33
C ASP A 62 -21.67 0.47 26.85
N LEU A 63 -20.47 0.45 26.24
CA LEU A 63 -19.51 1.51 26.44
C LEU A 63 -20.04 2.80 25.81
N LYS A 64 -20.06 3.87 26.62
CA LYS A 64 -20.39 5.22 26.18
C LYS A 64 -19.24 5.76 25.34
N THR A 65 -19.58 6.58 24.34
CA THR A 65 -18.58 7.24 23.51
C THR A 65 -17.72 8.18 24.34
N GLY A 66 -16.43 8.26 24.03
CA GLY A 66 -15.48 9.09 24.76
C GLY A 66 -14.05 8.54 24.69
N GLY A 67 -13.26 8.91 25.70
CA GLY A 67 -11.84 8.61 25.82
C GLY A 67 -10.99 9.89 25.81
N PRO A 68 -9.66 9.77 25.94
CA PRO A 68 -8.92 8.51 26.05
C PRO A 68 -9.17 7.80 27.38
N TYR A 69 -9.35 6.48 27.31
CA TYR A 69 -9.43 5.59 28.47
C TYR A 69 -8.17 4.71 28.55
N GLU A 70 -7.97 4.09 29.70
CA GLU A 70 -7.01 3.00 29.87
C GLU A 70 -7.76 1.69 30.18
N MET A 71 -7.22 0.59 29.67
CA MET A 71 -7.65 -0.76 30.03
C MET A 71 -6.48 -1.48 30.70
N THR A 72 -6.72 -2.01 31.89
CA THR A 72 -5.76 -2.88 32.56
C THR A 72 -6.25 -4.32 32.49
N VAL A 73 -5.35 -5.25 32.15
CA VAL A 73 -5.53 -6.70 32.30
C VAL A 73 -4.43 -7.21 33.21
N GLU A 74 -4.80 -7.80 34.35
CA GLU A 74 -3.86 -8.25 35.36
C GLU A 74 -4.18 -9.66 35.86
N CYS A 75 -3.12 -10.40 36.17
CA CYS A 75 -3.14 -11.66 36.91
C CYS A 75 -2.22 -11.53 38.12
N THR A 76 -1.98 -12.63 38.84
CA THR A 76 -1.21 -12.62 40.10
C THR A 76 0.16 -11.93 39.97
N ASP A 77 0.90 -12.21 38.88
CA ASP A 77 2.29 -11.76 38.71
C ASP A 77 2.52 -10.90 37.44
N ASN A 78 1.46 -10.53 36.72
CA ASN A 78 1.57 -9.80 35.46
C ASN A 78 0.45 -8.78 35.29
N LYS A 79 0.79 -7.65 34.68
CA LYS A 79 -0.13 -6.56 34.39
C LYS A 79 0.19 -5.95 33.03
N ILE A 80 -0.80 -5.91 32.15
CA ILE A 80 -0.77 -5.19 30.88
C ILE A 80 -1.69 -3.99 30.99
N VAL A 81 -1.20 -2.84 30.54
CA VAL A 81 -1.99 -1.61 30.42
C VAL A 81 -2.04 -1.22 28.95
N VAL A 82 -3.24 -1.19 28.39
CA VAL A 82 -3.52 -0.66 27.06
C VAL A 82 -4.03 0.77 27.22
N LYS A 83 -3.33 1.71 26.60
CA LYS A 83 -3.52 3.14 26.78
C LYS A 83 -4.21 3.78 25.58
N ASP A 84 -4.69 4.99 25.82
CA ASP A 84 -5.25 5.84 24.78
C ASP A 84 -6.39 5.13 24.02
N ILE A 85 -7.35 4.58 24.73
CA ILE A 85 -8.48 3.86 24.12
C ILE A 85 -9.62 4.84 23.85
N LEU A 86 -10.10 4.89 22.61
CA LEU A 86 -11.31 5.64 22.27
C LEU A 86 -12.51 4.71 22.18
N VAL A 87 -13.70 5.22 22.50
CA VAL A 87 -14.97 4.52 22.26
C VAL A 87 -15.79 5.33 21.25
N GLY A 88 -16.06 4.72 20.10
CA GLY A 88 -16.63 5.41 18.94
C GLY A 88 -17.24 4.47 17.90
N GLU A 89 -17.06 4.80 16.62
CA GLU A 89 -17.53 3.99 15.49
C GLU A 89 -16.37 3.29 14.79
N VAL A 90 -16.44 1.98 14.65
CA VAL A 90 -15.40 1.16 14.01
C VAL A 90 -15.91 0.65 12.67
N TRP A 91 -15.14 0.89 11.62
CA TRP A 91 -15.45 0.52 10.24
C TRP A 91 -14.35 -0.36 9.65
N VAL A 92 -14.73 -1.40 8.92
CA VAL A 92 -13.78 -2.18 8.10
C VAL A 92 -13.73 -1.58 6.71
N LEU A 93 -12.53 -1.25 6.26
CA LEU A 93 -12.22 -0.76 4.93
C LEU A 93 -11.64 -1.92 4.10
N GLY A 94 -12.54 -2.69 3.50
CA GLY A 94 -12.21 -3.79 2.60
C GLY A 94 -12.37 -3.41 1.12
N GLY A 95 -11.73 -4.20 0.25
CA GLY A 95 -11.79 -4.03 -1.20
C GLY A 95 -10.40 -4.03 -1.83
N GLN A 96 -10.33 -3.48 -3.03
CA GLN A 96 -9.10 -3.38 -3.83
C GLN A 96 -8.98 -1.97 -4.44
N SER A 97 -7.86 -1.71 -5.12
CA SER A 97 -7.58 -0.47 -5.85
C SER A 97 -7.82 0.78 -4.98
N ASN A 98 -8.89 1.56 -5.21
CA ASN A 98 -9.15 2.81 -4.50
C ASN A 98 -9.19 2.71 -2.97
N MET A 99 -9.61 1.57 -2.40
CA MET A 99 -9.62 1.41 -0.94
C MET A 99 -8.22 1.08 -0.39
N GLU A 100 -7.35 0.49 -1.20
CA GLU A 100 -5.93 0.23 -0.87
C GLU A 100 -5.07 1.48 -1.11
N MET A 101 -5.41 2.29 -2.11
CA MET A 101 -4.62 3.44 -2.54
C MET A 101 -4.25 4.39 -1.38
N PRO A 102 -2.94 4.49 -1.03
CA PRO A 102 -2.50 5.38 0.04
C PRO A 102 -2.61 6.85 -0.37
N PHE A 103 -2.82 7.72 0.61
CA PHE A 103 -3.02 9.15 0.40
C PHE A 103 -1.78 9.84 -0.19
N GLU A 104 -0.59 9.28 0.05
CA GLU A 104 0.67 9.72 -0.58
C GLU A 104 0.60 9.74 -2.12
N ARG A 105 -0.17 8.82 -2.73
CA ARG A 105 -0.36 8.81 -4.18
C ARG A 105 -1.13 10.02 -4.68
N ALA A 106 -1.90 10.69 -3.82
CA ALA A 106 -2.69 11.88 -4.16
C ALA A 106 -2.14 13.18 -3.56
N LEU A 107 -0.94 13.15 -2.95
CA LEU A 107 -0.33 14.29 -2.23
C LEU A 107 -0.24 15.57 -3.08
N ASP A 108 0.08 15.45 -4.36
CA ASP A 108 0.18 16.56 -5.30
C ASP A 108 -1.12 17.35 -5.52
N ILE A 109 -2.26 16.71 -5.27
CA ILE A 109 -3.59 17.32 -5.37
C ILE A 109 -4.05 17.82 -4.00
N PHE A 110 -3.60 17.17 -2.92
CA PHE A 110 -4.10 17.36 -1.55
C PHE A 110 -3.00 17.80 -0.56
N GLU A 111 -2.01 18.56 -1.03
CA GLU A 111 -0.87 18.99 -0.19
C GLU A 111 -1.35 19.78 1.04
N ASP A 112 -2.27 20.73 0.85
CA ASP A 112 -2.85 21.53 1.93
C ASP A 112 -3.68 20.67 2.91
N GLU A 113 -4.44 19.71 2.38
CA GLU A 113 -5.25 18.80 3.19
C GLU A 113 -4.36 17.90 4.07
N VAL A 114 -3.25 17.40 3.53
CA VAL A 114 -2.26 16.63 4.28
C VAL A 114 -1.59 17.50 5.34
N ALA A 115 -1.17 18.72 5.00
CA ALA A 115 -0.51 19.63 5.93
C ALA A 115 -1.40 19.96 7.15
N LEU A 116 -2.72 20.00 6.96
CA LEU A 116 -3.72 20.30 8.00
C LEU A 116 -4.36 19.05 8.62
N ALA A 117 -3.92 17.84 8.25
CA ALA A 117 -4.52 16.59 8.70
C ALA A 117 -4.13 16.25 10.15
N ASP A 118 -4.71 16.94 11.13
CA ASP A 118 -4.56 16.66 12.56
C ASP A 118 -5.89 16.26 13.18
N TYR A 119 -6.17 14.95 13.16
CA TYR A 119 -7.44 14.38 13.64
C TYR A 119 -7.16 13.21 14.58
N PRO A 120 -6.72 13.46 15.83
CA PRO A 120 -6.29 12.41 16.77
C PRO A 120 -7.40 11.42 17.17
N PHE A 121 -8.67 11.81 16.97
CA PHE A 121 -9.85 10.97 17.19
C PHE A 121 -10.23 10.09 15.98
N ILE A 122 -9.48 10.19 14.87
CA ILE A 122 -9.58 9.28 13.73
C ILE A 122 -8.34 8.40 13.75
N ARG A 123 -8.54 7.09 13.78
CA ARG A 123 -7.45 6.12 13.90
C ARG A 123 -7.62 4.97 12.94
N LYS A 124 -6.51 4.46 12.44
CA LYS A 124 -6.44 3.31 11.54
C LYS A 124 -5.63 2.20 12.19
N PHE A 125 -6.15 0.98 12.11
CA PHE A 125 -5.38 -0.24 12.24
C PHE A 125 -5.15 -0.83 10.85
N SER A 126 -3.90 -0.91 10.40
CA SER A 126 -3.56 -1.59 9.14
C SER A 126 -3.36 -3.07 9.40
N VAL A 127 -4.21 -3.91 8.80
CA VAL A 127 -4.04 -5.35 8.83
C VAL A 127 -2.91 -5.72 7.86
N PRO A 128 -1.84 -6.40 8.32
CA PRO A 128 -0.76 -6.79 7.43
C PRO A 128 -1.28 -7.69 6.31
N GLU A 129 -0.75 -7.47 5.10
CA GLU A 129 -1.06 -8.34 3.97
C GLU A 129 -0.49 -9.74 4.21
N ALA A 130 -1.38 -10.72 4.29
CA ALA A 130 -1.02 -12.11 4.54
C ALA A 130 -2.04 -13.04 3.88
N TYR A 131 -1.62 -14.27 3.59
CA TYR A 131 -2.51 -15.30 3.10
C TYR A 131 -2.14 -16.66 3.71
N ASN A 132 -3.15 -17.53 3.86
CA ASN A 132 -2.96 -18.91 4.31
C ASN A 132 -4.03 -19.79 3.66
N PHE A 133 -3.60 -20.77 2.86
CA PHE A 133 -4.52 -21.64 2.14
C PHE A 133 -4.94 -22.88 2.94
N GLN A 134 -4.21 -23.21 4.02
CA GLN A 134 -4.45 -24.40 4.83
C GLN A 134 -5.68 -24.25 5.72
N LYS A 135 -5.73 -23.14 6.47
CA LYS A 135 -6.81 -22.88 7.43
C LYS A 135 -6.96 -21.40 7.78
N PRO A 136 -8.14 -20.99 8.27
CA PRO A 136 -8.30 -19.69 8.90
C PRO A 136 -7.34 -19.50 10.08
N GLN A 137 -6.74 -18.33 10.17
CA GLN A 137 -5.83 -17.95 11.25
C GLN A 137 -6.63 -17.37 12.42
N GLU A 138 -6.27 -17.73 13.64
CA GLU A 138 -6.97 -17.24 14.83
C GLU A 138 -6.64 -15.78 15.14
N GLU A 139 -5.42 -15.37 14.84
CA GLU A 139 -4.83 -14.07 15.16
C GLU A 139 -4.12 -13.46 13.95
N LEU A 140 -3.98 -12.13 13.96
CA LEU A 140 -3.17 -11.40 12.98
C LEU A 140 -1.67 -11.61 13.25
N ASN A 141 -0.85 -11.50 12.21
CA ASN A 141 0.62 -11.59 12.31
C ASN A 141 1.30 -10.24 12.62
N GLY A 142 0.53 -9.19 12.92
CA GLY A 142 1.04 -7.87 13.24
C GLY A 142 -0.02 -6.77 13.10
N GLY A 143 0.47 -5.53 13.01
CA GLY A 143 -0.34 -4.32 12.88
C GLY A 143 -0.39 -3.49 14.16
N ASN A 144 -0.70 -2.21 14.02
CA ASN A 144 -0.83 -1.27 15.13
C ASN A 144 -1.84 -0.17 14.78
N TRP A 145 -2.39 0.45 15.82
CA TRP A 145 -3.23 1.63 15.65
C TRP A 145 -2.37 2.87 15.42
N VAL A 146 -2.82 3.71 14.50
CA VAL A 146 -2.17 4.97 14.13
C VAL A 146 -3.24 6.05 14.04
N LEU A 147 -3.03 7.18 14.72
CA LEU A 147 -3.89 8.35 14.63
C LEU A 147 -3.53 9.22 13.42
N VAL A 148 -4.48 10.03 12.95
CA VAL A 148 -4.24 10.94 11.81
C VAL A 148 -3.40 12.13 12.24
N THR A 149 -2.23 12.26 11.61
CA THR A 149 -1.33 13.42 11.65
C THR A 149 -0.90 13.75 10.21
N PRO A 150 -0.30 14.93 9.94
CA PRO A 150 0.21 15.24 8.60
C PRO A 150 1.20 14.22 8.06
N LYS A 151 1.94 13.54 8.95
CA LYS A 151 2.87 12.47 8.57
C LYS A 151 2.15 11.15 8.31
N SER A 152 1.35 10.69 9.26
CA SER A 152 0.73 9.36 9.21
C SER A 152 -0.42 9.26 8.19
N VAL A 153 -1.10 10.37 7.86
CA VAL A 153 -2.21 10.37 6.90
C VAL A 153 -1.78 9.92 5.51
N LEU A 154 -0.50 10.07 5.15
CA LEU A 154 0.07 9.63 3.88
C LEU A 154 -0.12 8.12 3.66
N ASP A 155 -0.10 7.32 4.73
CA ASP A 155 -0.29 5.87 4.70
C ASP A 155 -1.76 5.45 4.84
N PHE A 156 -2.70 6.39 4.97
CA PHE A 156 -4.12 6.06 5.04
C PHE A 156 -4.67 5.84 3.64
N SER A 157 -5.70 5.00 3.52
CA SER A 157 -6.53 4.97 2.31
C SER A 157 -7.08 6.37 2.05
N ALA A 158 -6.85 6.93 0.85
CA ALA A 158 -7.37 8.25 0.48
C ALA A 158 -8.89 8.33 0.68
N ALA A 159 -9.61 7.33 0.16
CA ALA A 159 -11.05 7.21 0.31
C ALA A 159 -11.46 7.00 1.78
N GLY A 160 -10.72 6.15 2.50
CA GLY A 160 -10.96 5.89 3.92
C GLY A 160 -10.80 7.12 4.81
N TYR A 161 -9.75 7.92 4.57
CA TYR A 161 -9.49 9.17 5.28
C TYR A 161 -10.64 10.16 5.09
N PHE A 162 -11.02 10.48 3.85
CA PHE A 162 -12.11 11.44 3.61
C PHE A 162 -13.46 10.94 4.14
N PHE A 163 -13.73 9.64 4.06
CA PHE A 163 -14.90 9.04 4.69
C PHE A 163 -14.91 9.29 6.20
N ALA A 164 -13.80 8.99 6.88
CA ALA A 164 -13.68 9.13 8.32
C ALA A 164 -13.72 10.60 8.75
N LYS A 165 -13.01 11.48 8.04
CA LYS A 165 -13.00 12.93 8.28
C LYS A 165 -14.42 13.49 8.22
N LYS A 166 -15.15 13.21 7.13
CA LYS A 166 -16.52 13.69 6.96
C LYS A 166 -17.48 13.14 8.02
N LEU A 167 -17.30 11.87 8.41
CA LEU A 167 -18.10 11.25 9.47
C LEU A 167 -17.80 11.88 10.84
N TYR A 168 -16.52 12.11 11.15
CA TYR A 168 -16.08 12.77 12.36
C TYR A 168 -16.58 14.22 12.43
N GLU A 169 -16.44 15.00 11.35
CA GLU A 169 -16.92 16.38 11.28
C GLU A 169 -18.42 16.49 11.55
N LYS A 170 -19.21 15.54 11.03
CA LYS A 170 -20.67 15.53 11.19
C LYS A 170 -21.12 15.03 12.56
N CYS A 171 -20.51 13.96 13.05
CA CYS A 171 -20.99 13.27 14.25
C CYS A 171 -20.23 13.63 15.51
N LYS A 172 -19.00 14.15 15.39
CA LYS A 172 -18.06 14.45 16.49
C LYS A 172 -17.85 13.25 17.42
N ILE A 173 -17.80 12.05 16.85
CA ILE A 173 -17.59 10.77 17.55
C ILE A 173 -16.27 10.17 17.05
N PRO A 174 -15.41 9.59 17.92
CA PRO A 174 -14.19 8.91 17.49
C PRO A 174 -14.43 7.87 16.40
N ILE A 175 -13.53 7.80 15.41
CA ILE A 175 -13.64 6.90 14.27
C ILE A 175 -12.44 5.95 14.23
N GLY A 176 -12.70 4.65 14.28
CA GLY A 176 -11.74 3.59 14.04
C GLY A 176 -11.90 3.01 12.65
N LEU A 177 -10.79 2.83 11.93
CA LEU A 177 -10.73 2.22 10.61
C LEU A 177 -9.87 0.97 10.69
N ILE A 178 -10.44 -0.20 10.40
CA ILE A 178 -9.67 -1.42 10.21
C ILE A 178 -9.45 -1.57 8.70
N HIS A 179 -8.23 -1.29 8.25
CA HIS A 179 -7.87 -1.31 6.85
C HIS A 179 -7.42 -2.70 6.43
N THR A 180 -8.17 -3.31 5.52
CA THR A 180 -7.94 -4.69 5.03
C THR A 180 -7.89 -4.74 3.51
N ALA A 181 -7.70 -3.62 2.82
CA ALA A 181 -7.78 -3.58 1.37
C ALA A 181 -6.45 -3.98 0.73
N VAL A 182 -6.50 -4.81 -0.31
CA VAL A 182 -5.33 -5.29 -1.08
C VAL A 182 -5.58 -5.08 -2.56
N GLY A 183 -4.70 -4.33 -3.24
CA GLY A 183 -4.83 -3.99 -4.65
C GLY A 183 -4.91 -5.21 -5.57
N GLY A 184 -5.79 -5.18 -6.58
CA GLY A 184 -5.90 -6.20 -7.62
C GLY A 184 -6.53 -7.54 -7.20
N THR A 185 -6.76 -7.76 -5.91
CA THR A 185 -7.34 -9.03 -5.43
C THR A 185 -8.76 -9.27 -5.96
N PRO A 186 -9.05 -10.48 -6.49
CA PRO A 186 -10.38 -10.84 -6.93
C PRO A 186 -11.25 -11.29 -5.74
N ALA A 187 -12.57 -11.34 -5.94
CA ALA A 187 -13.53 -11.60 -4.85
C ALA A 187 -13.30 -12.96 -4.17
N GLU A 188 -12.92 -13.99 -4.93
CA GLU A 188 -12.65 -15.33 -4.40
C GLU A 188 -11.51 -15.37 -3.38
N ALA A 189 -10.55 -14.45 -3.43
CA ALA A 189 -9.48 -14.39 -2.44
C ALA A 189 -10.02 -14.05 -1.03
N TRP A 190 -11.15 -13.33 -0.98
CA TRP A 190 -11.82 -12.84 0.23
C TRP A 190 -12.97 -13.71 0.72
N MET A 191 -13.21 -14.85 0.08
CA MET A 191 -14.30 -15.75 0.46
C MET A 191 -13.79 -16.92 1.29
N SER A 192 -14.62 -17.41 2.23
CA SER A 192 -14.29 -18.65 2.94
C SER A 192 -14.31 -19.84 1.99
N GLU A 193 -13.46 -20.84 2.25
CA GLU A 193 -13.42 -22.07 1.46
C GLU A 193 -14.81 -22.71 1.35
N LYS A 194 -15.55 -22.78 2.47
CA LYS A 194 -16.93 -23.29 2.51
C LYS A 194 -17.84 -22.60 1.49
N SER A 195 -17.71 -21.28 1.32
CA SER A 195 -18.51 -20.53 0.35
C SER A 195 -18.06 -20.78 -1.09
N LEU A 196 -16.75 -20.98 -1.30
CA LEU A 196 -16.17 -21.23 -2.61
C LEU A 196 -16.40 -22.65 -3.13
N MET A 197 -16.56 -23.63 -2.25
CA MET A 197 -16.79 -25.03 -2.64
C MET A 197 -18.06 -25.23 -3.48
N GLY A 198 -19.02 -24.29 -3.42
CA GLY A 198 -20.18 -24.26 -4.31
C GLY A 198 -19.88 -23.89 -5.77
N PHE A 199 -18.63 -23.53 -6.10
CA PHE A 199 -18.19 -23.16 -7.45
C PHE A 199 -17.05 -24.08 -7.91
N GLU A 200 -17.36 -25.05 -8.78
CA GLU A 200 -16.40 -26.06 -9.27
C GLU A 200 -15.11 -25.45 -9.84
N ARG A 201 -15.22 -24.30 -10.51
CA ARG A 201 -14.08 -23.59 -11.14
C ARG A 201 -12.94 -23.23 -10.17
N PHE A 202 -13.20 -23.17 -8.86
CA PHE A 202 -12.19 -22.82 -7.85
C PHE A 202 -11.58 -24.04 -7.14
N GLN A 203 -12.21 -25.21 -7.22
CA GLN A 203 -11.80 -26.39 -6.46
C GLN A 203 -10.37 -26.83 -6.80
N HIS A 204 -10.04 -26.91 -8.09
CA HIS A 204 -8.68 -27.29 -8.52
C HIS A 204 -7.61 -26.33 -8.01
N LYS A 205 -7.84 -25.01 -8.11
CA LYS A 205 -6.90 -23.99 -7.62
C LYS A 205 -6.75 -24.04 -6.09
N LEU A 206 -7.85 -24.23 -5.36
CA LEU A 206 -7.82 -24.40 -3.90
C LEU A 206 -6.95 -25.60 -3.50
N THR A 207 -7.14 -26.75 -4.14
CA THR A 207 -6.35 -27.96 -3.86
C THR A 207 -4.88 -27.74 -4.12
N LEU A 208 -4.51 -27.10 -5.23
CA LEU A 208 -3.11 -26.78 -5.53
C LEU A 208 -2.50 -25.84 -4.49
N CYS A 209 -3.22 -24.77 -4.12
CA CYS A 209 -2.73 -23.78 -3.16
C CYS A 209 -2.58 -24.35 -1.74
N LYS A 210 -3.24 -25.46 -1.41
CA LYS A 210 -3.06 -26.22 -0.16
C LYS A 210 -1.80 -27.10 -0.15
N ASN A 211 -1.05 -27.17 -1.23
CA ASN A 211 0.24 -27.86 -1.24
C ASN A 211 1.35 -26.82 -1.12
N ASP A 212 1.97 -26.71 0.05
CA ASP A 212 3.02 -25.71 0.31
C ASP A 212 4.21 -25.91 -0.65
N ASN A 213 4.59 -27.15 -0.98
CA ASN A 213 5.65 -27.43 -1.96
C ASN A 213 5.30 -26.93 -3.37
N TYR A 214 4.01 -26.97 -3.75
CA TYR A 214 3.57 -26.38 -5.02
C TYR A 214 3.68 -24.86 -4.98
N VAL A 215 3.19 -24.23 -3.90
CA VAL A 215 3.23 -22.77 -3.73
C VAL A 215 4.68 -22.27 -3.78
N ASP A 216 5.57 -22.88 -3.00
CA ASP A 216 6.96 -22.48 -2.92
C ASP A 216 7.71 -22.77 -4.23
N GLY A 217 7.47 -23.94 -4.85
CA GLY A 217 8.06 -24.27 -6.14
C GLY A 217 7.66 -23.31 -7.26
N VAL A 218 6.40 -22.85 -7.29
CA VAL A 218 5.94 -21.84 -8.26
C VAL A 218 6.58 -20.48 -7.98
N LYS A 219 6.63 -20.03 -6.72
CA LYS A 219 7.29 -18.76 -6.37
C LYS A 219 8.75 -18.74 -6.80
N GLU A 220 9.51 -19.78 -6.44
CA GLU A 220 10.92 -19.86 -6.81
C GLU A 220 11.12 -19.93 -8.33
N SER A 221 10.24 -20.64 -9.03
CA SER A 221 10.28 -20.71 -10.50
C SER A 221 10.00 -19.34 -11.13
N ASP A 222 8.98 -18.63 -10.66
CA ASP A 222 8.61 -17.31 -11.14
C ASP A 222 9.71 -16.29 -10.84
N GLU A 223 10.28 -16.30 -9.65
CA GLU A 223 11.42 -15.44 -9.26
C GLU A 223 12.64 -15.69 -10.14
N ARG A 224 13.05 -16.96 -10.33
CA ARG A 224 14.17 -17.32 -11.21
C ARG A 224 13.90 -16.87 -12.65
N TYR A 225 12.68 -17.08 -13.15
CA TYR A 225 12.32 -16.70 -14.51
C TYR A 225 12.38 -15.18 -14.72
N ILE A 226 11.87 -14.38 -13.77
CA ILE A 226 11.97 -12.92 -13.79
C ILE A 226 13.45 -12.50 -13.79
N GLN A 227 14.25 -13.02 -12.86
CA GLN A 227 15.67 -12.68 -12.74
C GLN A 227 16.44 -13.01 -14.03
N ASP A 228 16.21 -14.19 -14.60
CA ASP A 228 16.83 -14.61 -15.86
C ASP A 228 16.41 -13.72 -17.03
N TRP A 229 15.15 -13.29 -17.09
CA TRP A 229 14.67 -12.38 -18.14
C TRP A 229 15.37 -11.02 -18.05
N HIS A 230 15.47 -10.44 -16.84
CA HIS A 230 16.16 -9.16 -16.62
C HIS A 230 17.67 -9.27 -16.89
N LYS A 231 18.32 -10.34 -16.44
CA LYS A 231 19.73 -10.60 -16.75
C LYS A 231 19.98 -10.71 -18.25
N LYS A 232 19.10 -11.39 -18.98
CA LYS A 232 19.16 -11.49 -20.46
C LYS A 232 18.92 -10.14 -21.12
N LEU A 233 17.98 -9.34 -20.60
CA LEU A 233 17.74 -7.99 -21.09
C LEU A 233 19.00 -7.14 -20.96
N ASP A 234 19.59 -7.07 -19.76
CA ASP A 234 20.79 -6.27 -19.49
C ASP A 234 21.98 -6.73 -20.35
N GLY A 235 22.13 -8.04 -20.55
CA GLY A 235 23.15 -8.64 -21.41
C GLY A 235 22.94 -8.41 -22.92
N LYS A 236 21.80 -7.84 -23.33
CA LYS A 236 21.51 -7.42 -24.72
C LYS A 236 21.37 -5.91 -24.89
N ASP A 237 21.24 -5.17 -23.79
CA ASP A 237 20.93 -3.75 -23.83
C ASP A 237 22.12 -2.93 -24.29
N ARG A 238 22.06 -2.46 -25.54
CA ARG A 238 23.13 -1.64 -26.13
C ARG A 238 23.43 -0.38 -25.33
N GLY A 239 22.44 0.21 -24.66
CA GLY A 239 22.66 1.40 -23.85
C GLY A 239 23.46 1.16 -22.58
N LEU A 240 23.52 -0.09 -22.11
CA LEU A 240 24.42 -0.50 -21.03
C LEU A 240 25.78 -0.98 -21.56
N LEU A 241 25.81 -1.62 -22.73
CA LEU A 241 26.97 -2.36 -23.23
C LEU A 241 27.89 -1.58 -24.17
N GLU A 242 27.42 -0.51 -24.80
CA GLU A 242 28.28 0.33 -25.64
C GLU A 242 29.42 0.96 -24.81
N LYS A 243 30.57 1.18 -25.46
CA LYS A 243 31.79 1.71 -24.83
C LYS A 243 31.52 2.95 -23.97
N THR A 244 30.64 3.82 -24.45
CA THR A 244 30.07 4.92 -23.68
C THR A 244 28.60 4.59 -23.41
N PRO A 245 28.24 4.23 -22.16
CA PRO A 245 26.86 3.94 -21.82
C PRO A 245 25.93 5.13 -22.08
N TRP A 246 24.69 4.86 -22.46
CA TRP A 246 23.72 5.87 -22.89
C TRP A 246 23.16 6.72 -21.75
N PHE A 247 23.50 6.46 -20.49
CA PHE A 247 23.23 7.39 -19.39
C PHE A 247 24.32 8.45 -19.23
N ASN A 248 25.49 8.28 -19.85
CA ASN A 248 26.63 9.18 -19.67
C ASN A 248 26.35 10.59 -20.23
N THR A 249 26.82 11.62 -19.53
CA THR A 249 26.70 13.03 -19.94
C THR A 249 27.34 13.36 -21.29
N GLY A 250 28.42 12.68 -21.66
CA GLY A 250 29.16 12.93 -22.90
C GLY A 250 28.70 12.06 -24.09
N TYR A 251 27.63 11.28 -23.94
CA TYR A 251 27.10 10.48 -25.04
C TYR A 251 26.39 11.37 -26.08
N ASP A 252 26.77 11.23 -27.35
CA ASP A 252 26.14 11.93 -28.48
C ASP A 252 24.87 11.18 -28.92
N ASP A 253 23.71 11.77 -28.65
CA ASP A 253 22.40 11.26 -29.01
C ASP A 253 21.77 11.94 -30.24
N HIS A 254 22.51 12.76 -31.01
CA HIS A 254 21.92 13.54 -32.12
C HIS A 254 21.34 12.68 -33.25
N GLY A 255 21.76 11.42 -33.37
CA GLY A 255 21.21 10.46 -34.33
C GLY A 255 20.02 9.64 -33.81
N TRP A 256 19.47 9.96 -32.64
CA TRP A 256 18.33 9.25 -32.06
C TRP A 256 17.00 9.79 -32.60
N SER A 257 15.98 8.95 -32.60
CA SER A 257 14.61 9.36 -32.96
C SER A 257 14.06 10.32 -31.91
N GLU A 258 13.09 11.15 -32.28
CA GLU A 258 12.46 12.12 -31.38
C GLU A 258 11.00 11.79 -31.08
N MET A 259 10.58 12.02 -29.83
CA MET A 259 9.21 11.83 -29.39
C MET A 259 8.78 12.96 -28.47
N LEU A 260 7.57 13.51 -28.71
CA LEU A 260 6.91 14.41 -27.79
C LEU A 260 6.40 13.62 -26.59
N LEU A 261 6.89 13.92 -25.39
CA LEU A 261 6.47 13.30 -24.13
C LEU A 261 5.79 14.32 -23.19
N PRO A 262 4.86 13.88 -22.34
CA PRO A 262 4.39 12.49 -22.16
C PRO A 262 3.51 11.98 -23.31
N LYS A 263 3.54 10.67 -23.58
CA LYS A 263 2.82 10.02 -24.68
C LYS A 263 2.65 8.52 -24.44
N SER A 264 1.49 8.01 -24.89
CA SER A 264 1.23 6.57 -25.04
C SER A 264 1.96 6.04 -26.28
N PHE A 265 2.56 4.86 -26.19
CA PHE A 265 3.26 4.26 -27.34
C PHE A 265 2.32 3.65 -28.39
N LEU A 266 1.00 3.70 -28.15
CA LEU A 266 -0.02 3.32 -29.14
C LEU A 266 0.14 4.12 -30.44
N GLY A 267 0.21 3.42 -31.57
CA GLY A 267 0.41 4.01 -32.89
C GLY A 267 1.84 4.52 -33.14
N THR A 268 2.81 4.10 -32.34
CA THR A 268 4.24 4.41 -32.54
C THR A 268 5.02 3.15 -32.92
N ASP A 269 6.26 3.32 -33.35
CA ASP A 269 7.23 2.23 -33.57
C ASP A 269 7.56 1.44 -32.28
N LEU A 270 7.16 1.93 -31.11
CA LEU A 270 7.35 1.28 -29.81
C LEU A 270 6.12 0.50 -29.30
N GLU A 271 4.98 0.50 -30.02
CA GLU A 271 3.71 -0.08 -29.55
C GLU A 271 3.87 -1.55 -29.11
N ASP A 272 4.45 -2.36 -29.98
CA ASP A 272 4.60 -3.80 -29.77
C ASP A 272 5.92 -4.18 -29.08
N LEU A 273 6.82 -3.22 -28.87
CA LEU A 273 8.15 -3.50 -28.33
C LEU A 273 8.07 -4.10 -26.92
N LYS A 274 8.89 -5.12 -26.68
CA LYS A 274 9.26 -5.62 -25.35
C LYS A 274 10.77 -5.60 -25.24
N GLY A 275 11.30 -5.31 -24.06
CA GLY A 275 12.73 -5.10 -23.83
C GLY A 275 12.99 -3.72 -23.22
N SER A 276 13.91 -2.94 -23.79
CA SER A 276 14.28 -1.63 -23.25
C SER A 276 14.33 -0.52 -24.29
N VAL A 277 13.91 0.67 -23.87
CA VAL A 277 14.02 1.91 -24.65
C VAL A 277 14.65 2.98 -23.77
N TRP A 278 15.66 3.64 -24.30
CA TRP A 278 16.28 4.76 -23.64
C TRP A 278 15.69 6.05 -24.14
N PHE A 279 15.37 6.95 -23.22
CA PHE A 279 14.96 8.32 -23.49
C PHE A 279 16.00 9.27 -22.88
N ARG A 280 16.39 10.30 -23.63
CA ARG A 280 17.34 11.33 -23.19
C ARG A 280 16.75 12.71 -23.41
N LYS A 281 17.00 13.59 -22.44
CA LYS A 281 16.65 15.01 -22.50
C LYS A 281 17.72 15.84 -21.82
N GLU A 282 18.00 16.99 -22.42
CA GLU A 282 18.78 18.04 -21.80
C GLU A 282 17.87 19.11 -21.23
N PHE A 283 18.26 19.65 -20.07
CA PHE A 283 17.59 20.79 -19.45
C PHE A 283 18.63 21.72 -18.84
N VAL A 284 18.25 22.98 -18.68
CA VAL A 284 19.15 24.03 -18.18
C VAL A 284 18.66 24.55 -16.84
N ILE A 285 19.56 24.63 -15.87
CA ILE A 285 19.35 25.34 -14.60
C ILE A 285 20.08 26.67 -14.72
N ALA A 286 19.34 27.77 -14.67
CA ALA A 286 19.91 29.10 -14.77
C ALA A 286 20.84 29.40 -13.57
N GLU A 287 21.86 30.23 -13.80
CA GLU A 287 22.92 30.54 -12.83
C GLU A 287 22.36 31.07 -11.52
N GLU A 288 21.35 31.94 -11.60
CA GLU A 288 20.69 32.59 -10.47
C GLU A 288 19.69 31.71 -9.72
N THR A 289 19.34 30.54 -10.26
CA THR A 289 18.35 29.66 -9.60
C THR A 289 18.95 29.11 -8.30
N GLU A 290 18.20 28.89 -7.23
CA GLU A 290 18.71 28.11 -6.10
C GLU A 290 18.36 26.63 -6.31
N VAL A 291 19.33 25.72 -6.19
CA VAL A 291 19.07 24.28 -6.39
C VAL A 291 18.47 23.66 -5.11
N GLY A 292 19.17 23.83 -3.98
CA GLY A 292 18.81 23.24 -2.68
C GLY A 292 18.42 21.76 -2.77
N GLN A 293 17.40 21.36 -1.99
CA GLN A 293 16.84 20.01 -2.08
C GLN A 293 16.06 19.87 -3.39
N ALA A 294 16.45 18.87 -4.19
CA ALA A 294 15.87 18.64 -5.50
C ALA A 294 15.18 17.27 -5.60
N LYS A 295 14.05 17.25 -6.30
CA LYS A 295 13.26 16.04 -6.53
C LYS A 295 12.83 15.95 -7.99
N LEU A 296 13.05 14.80 -8.61
CA LEU A 296 12.57 14.50 -9.95
C LEU A 296 11.17 13.90 -9.89
N VAL A 297 10.24 14.46 -10.67
CA VAL A 297 8.87 13.93 -10.84
C VAL A 297 8.67 13.57 -12.31
N LEU A 298 8.46 12.28 -12.61
CA LEU A 298 8.25 11.75 -13.97
C LEU A 298 6.89 11.06 -14.11
N GLY A 299 5.85 11.63 -13.50
CA GLY A 299 4.49 11.10 -13.58
C GLY A 299 4.42 9.60 -13.31
N THR A 300 3.75 8.85 -14.18
CA THR A 300 3.81 7.39 -14.23
C THR A 300 4.43 6.96 -15.56
N ILE A 301 5.37 6.02 -15.47
CA ILE A 301 5.93 5.32 -16.63
C ILE A 301 5.38 3.89 -16.56
N ILE A 302 4.69 3.45 -17.61
CA ILE A 302 4.12 2.09 -17.64
C ILE A 302 5.25 1.08 -17.79
N ASN A 303 5.23 0.06 -16.91
CA ASN A 303 6.25 -0.95 -16.68
C ASN A 303 7.37 -0.44 -15.76
N GLY A 304 8.63 -0.69 -16.13
CA GLY A 304 9.79 -0.36 -15.31
C GLY A 304 10.59 0.83 -15.83
N ASP A 305 11.40 1.45 -14.96
CA ASP A 305 12.43 2.39 -15.35
C ASP A 305 13.70 2.26 -14.51
N ASP A 306 14.83 2.61 -15.14
CA ASP A 306 16.03 3.07 -14.46
C ASP A 306 16.26 4.54 -14.86
N THR A 307 16.35 5.44 -13.88
CA THR A 307 16.44 6.89 -14.12
C THR A 307 17.78 7.46 -13.65
N TYR A 308 18.41 8.26 -14.52
CA TYR A 308 19.74 8.81 -14.34
C TYR A 308 19.74 10.33 -14.52
N ILE A 309 20.45 11.03 -13.64
CA ILE A 309 20.79 12.45 -13.81
C ILE A 309 22.30 12.56 -13.88
N ASN A 310 22.79 13.24 -14.92
CA ASN A 310 24.22 13.49 -15.12
C ASN A 310 25.09 12.21 -15.02
N GLY A 311 24.58 11.08 -15.51
CA GLY A 311 25.25 9.79 -15.50
C GLY A 311 25.13 8.98 -14.22
N VAL A 312 24.49 9.51 -13.16
CA VAL A 312 24.29 8.81 -11.89
C VAL A 312 22.84 8.31 -11.81
N LYS A 313 22.66 7.03 -11.49
CA LYS A 313 21.32 6.45 -11.26
C LYS A 313 20.76 7.03 -9.96
N ILE A 314 19.61 7.70 -10.05
CA ILE A 314 18.94 8.31 -8.89
C ILE A 314 17.70 7.54 -8.44
N GLY A 315 17.23 6.60 -9.28
CA GLY A 315 16.05 5.82 -8.97
C GLY A 315 15.77 4.76 -10.01
N GLY A 316 14.80 3.93 -9.69
CA GLY A 316 14.21 2.95 -10.58
C GLY A 316 13.04 2.26 -9.90
N ASN A 317 12.11 1.77 -10.69
CA ASN A 317 10.91 1.12 -10.20
C ASN A 317 10.41 0.18 -11.29
N ASP A 318 10.01 -1.04 -10.94
CA ASP A 318 9.50 -2.08 -11.84
C ASP A 318 7.96 -2.16 -11.90
N SER A 319 7.28 -1.38 -11.05
CA SER A 319 5.83 -1.36 -10.93
C SER A 319 5.15 -0.60 -12.06
N LEU A 320 4.17 -1.27 -12.67
CA LEU A 320 3.40 -0.79 -13.83
C LEU A 320 2.79 0.60 -13.67
N PHE A 321 2.34 0.95 -12.45
CA PHE A 321 1.54 2.15 -12.23
C PHE A 321 2.10 3.06 -11.13
N ALA A 322 3.27 2.75 -10.58
CA ALA A 322 3.87 3.59 -9.55
C ALA A 322 4.20 4.99 -10.10
N ARG A 323 3.93 6.03 -9.31
CA ARG A 323 4.37 7.37 -9.64
C ARG A 323 5.87 7.49 -9.41
N ARG A 324 6.61 8.05 -10.37
CA ARG A 324 8.06 8.18 -10.33
C ARG A 324 8.44 9.49 -9.65
N ARG A 325 8.97 9.36 -8.43
CA ARG A 325 9.38 10.46 -7.56
C ARG A 325 10.74 10.09 -6.96
N TYR A 326 11.80 10.71 -7.42
CA TYR A 326 13.17 10.39 -7.01
C TYR A 326 13.81 11.60 -6.35
N GLU A 327 14.30 11.43 -5.12
CA GLU A 327 15.17 12.42 -4.49
C GLU A 327 16.49 12.48 -5.26
N ILE A 328 16.99 13.69 -5.51
CA ILE A 328 18.24 13.87 -6.23
C ILE A 328 19.34 14.16 -5.20
N PRO A 329 20.44 13.39 -5.20
CA PRO A 329 21.57 13.65 -4.31
C PRO A 329 22.10 15.07 -4.43
N GLU A 330 22.47 15.67 -3.30
CA GLU A 330 23.06 17.00 -3.25
C GLU A 330 24.33 17.07 -4.11
N GLY A 331 24.53 18.18 -4.82
CA GLY A 331 25.68 18.40 -5.70
C GLY A 331 25.61 17.67 -7.06
N LEU A 332 24.62 16.81 -7.30
CA LEU A 332 24.50 16.10 -8.58
C LEU A 332 24.06 17.03 -9.73
N LEU A 333 23.21 18.01 -9.44
CA LEU A 333 22.75 19.01 -10.40
C LEU A 333 23.78 20.13 -10.55
N LYS A 334 23.97 20.58 -11.79
CA LYS A 334 24.91 21.64 -12.15
C LYS A 334 24.16 22.88 -12.61
N LYS A 335 24.79 24.04 -12.45
CA LYS A 335 24.40 25.23 -13.20
C LYS A 335 24.63 25.03 -14.68
N GLY A 336 23.80 25.64 -15.50
CA GLY A 336 23.76 25.41 -16.93
C GLY A 336 23.16 24.04 -17.28
N LYS A 337 23.81 23.36 -18.23
CA LYS A 337 23.30 22.15 -18.88
C LYS A 337 23.40 20.91 -17.99
N ASN A 338 22.29 20.17 -17.93
CA ASN A 338 22.17 18.87 -17.26
C ASN A 338 21.54 17.85 -18.22
N THR A 339 21.83 16.57 -18.00
CA THR A 339 21.30 15.47 -18.79
C THR A 339 20.44 14.56 -17.93
N LEU A 340 19.24 14.25 -18.41
CA LEU A 340 18.34 13.23 -17.89
C LEU A 340 18.29 12.07 -18.88
N ALA A 341 18.57 10.86 -18.40
CA ALA A 341 18.38 9.63 -19.15
C ALA A 341 17.43 8.70 -18.39
N VAL A 342 16.45 8.14 -19.09
CA VAL A 342 15.46 7.21 -18.55
C VAL A 342 15.45 5.96 -19.41
N ARG A 343 15.85 4.83 -18.84
CA ARG A 343 15.75 3.53 -19.47
C ARG A 343 14.40 2.93 -19.08
N VAL A 344 13.46 2.91 -20.01
CA VAL A 344 12.15 2.29 -19.82
C VAL A 344 12.27 0.80 -20.14
N ILE A 345 11.87 -0.05 -19.19
CA ILE A 345 11.89 -1.51 -19.31
C ILE A 345 10.47 -1.99 -19.53
N ILE A 346 10.17 -2.46 -20.75
CA ILE A 346 8.84 -2.86 -21.19
C ILE A 346 8.77 -4.39 -21.18
N THR A 347 8.09 -4.97 -20.18
CA THR A 347 8.10 -6.43 -19.97
C THR A 347 6.99 -7.14 -20.75
N ARG A 348 5.75 -6.69 -20.60
CA ARG A 348 4.54 -7.34 -21.14
C ARG A 348 3.53 -6.35 -21.69
N HIS A 349 3.25 -5.28 -20.94
CA HIS A 349 2.27 -4.27 -21.33
C HIS A 349 2.92 -3.25 -22.25
N MET A 350 2.13 -2.59 -23.10
CA MET A 350 2.59 -1.46 -23.90
C MET A 350 3.18 -0.38 -22.97
N GLY A 351 4.33 0.19 -23.36
CA GLY A 351 4.93 1.30 -22.62
C GLY A 351 4.18 2.61 -22.81
N ALA A 352 4.31 3.51 -21.84
CA ALA A 352 3.84 4.88 -21.97
C ALA A 352 4.49 5.78 -20.91
N PHE A 353 4.56 7.08 -21.23
CA PHE A 353 4.57 8.15 -20.23
C PHE A 353 3.13 8.65 -20.13
N VAL A 354 2.47 8.47 -18.97
CA VAL A 354 1.04 8.79 -18.79
C VAL A 354 0.80 10.29 -18.95
N THR A 355 -0.10 10.69 -19.86
CA THR A 355 -0.25 12.08 -20.32
C THR A 355 -0.77 13.04 -19.28
N ASP A 356 -1.64 12.57 -18.38
CA ASP A 356 -2.36 13.42 -17.42
C ASP A 356 -1.60 13.55 -16.09
N MET A 357 -0.30 13.26 -16.10
CA MET A 357 0.57 13.27 -14.93
C MET A 357 1.66 14.35 -15.07
N PRO A 358 2.18 14.88 -13.95
CA PRO A 358 3.18 15.93 -14.01
C PRO A 358 4.60 15.41 -14.28
N TYR A 359 5.35 16.15 -15.12
CA TYR A 359 6.75 15.87 -15.46
C TYR A 359 7.60 17.12 -15.22
N PHE A 360 8.34 17.17 -14.11
CA PHE A 360 9.16 18.32 -13.75
C PHE A 360 10.28 17.99 -12.76
N LEU A 361 11.29 18.84 -12.73
CA LEU A 361 12.27 18.91 -11.65
C LEU A 361 11.81 19.93 -10.60
N LYS A 362 11.58 19.49 -9.36
CA LYS A 362 11.32 20.36 -8.21
C LYS A 362 12.65 20.79 -7.62
N LEU A 363 12.86 22.10 -7.50
CA LEU A 363 13.92 22.75 -6.73
C LEU A 363 13.29 23.50 -5.55
N THR A 364 14.08 24.12 -4.68
CA THR A 364 13.60 24.84 -3.49
C THR A 364 12.43 25.78 -3.80
N ASN A 365 12.60 26.67 -4.79
CA ASN A 365 11.66 27.75 -5.10
C ASN A 365 11.20 27.74 -6.57
N LYS A 366 11.45 26.65 -7.30
CA LYS A 366 11.21 26.59 -8.75
C LYS A 366 10.87 25.18 -9.21
N ARG A 367 10.04 25.09 -10.26
CA ARG A 367 9.81 23.84 -11.00
C ARG A 367 10.29 24.04 -12.43
N ILE A 368 11.08 23.10 -12.95
CA ILE A 368 11.53 23.09 -14.35
C ILE A 368 10.72 22.02 -15.09
N PRO A 369 9.85 22.39 -16.06
CA PRO A 369 9.09 21.43 -16.83
C PRO A 369 10.01 20.49 -17.63
N LEU A 370 9.67 19.20 -17.66
CA LEU A 370 10.42 18.17 -18.39
C LEU A 370 9.64 17.57 -19.56
N GLY A 371 8.43 18.05 -19.83
CA GLY A 371 7.70 17.72 -21.04
C GLY A 371 8.38 18.24 -22.32
N GLY A 372 7.77 17.95 -23.46
CA GLY A 372 8.27 18.37 -24.77
C GLY A 372 9.02 17.26 -25.49
N ILE A 373 9.93 17.63 -26.39
CA ILE A 373 10.66 16.67 -27.22
C ILE A 373 11.74 15.99 -26.37
N TRP A 374 11.81 14.66 -26.48
CA TRP A 374 12.86 13.80 -25.96
C TRP A 374 13.43 12.98 -27.12
N ARG A 375 14.70 12.64 -27.02
CA ARG A 375 15.35 11.69 -27.94
C ARG A 375 15.21 10.29 -27.40
N TYR A 376 14.99 9.30 -28.24
CA TYR A 376 14.88 7.91 -27.83
C TYR A 376 15.56 6.93 -28.77
N LYS A 377 15.96 5.79 -28.22
CA LYS A 377 16.55 4.68 -28.96
C LYS A 377 16.29 3.35 -28.27
N VAL A 378 16.01 2.32 -29.04
CA VAL A 378 15.82 0.95 -28.54
C VAL A 378 17.15 0.40 -28.05
N GLY A 379 17.20 -0.01 -26.78
CA GLY A 379 18.36 -0.66 -26.16
C GLY A 379 18.43 -2.14 -26.49
N ALA A 380 17.31 -2.85 -26.31
CA ALA A 380 17.17 -4.27 -26.63
C ALA A 380 15.71 -4.64 -26.96
N VAL A 381 15.56 -5.67 -27.80
CA VAL A 381 14.29 -6.35 -28.09
C VAL A 381 14.28 -7.70 -27.38
N MET A 382 13.18 -8.02 -26.72
CA MET A 382 12.97 -9.23 -25.95
C MET A 382 11.64 -9.88 -26.30
N GLU A 383 11.50 -11.16 -25.97
CA GLU A 383 10.19 -11.80 -25.87
C GLU A 383 9.44 -11.26 -24.65
N PRO A 384 8.09 -11.18 -24.68
CA PRO A 384 7.30 -10.71 -23.55
C PRO A 384 7.51 -11.60 -22.33
N LEU A 385 7.68 -10.98 -21.16
CA LEU A 385 7.76 -11.71 -19.90
C LEU A 385 6.41 -12.37 -19.61
N ALA A 386 6.39 -13.71 -19.48
CA ALA A 386 5.20 -14.49 -19.13
C ALA A 386 4.57 -14.00 -17.81
N PRO A 387 3.24 -14.11 -17.61
CA PRO A 387 2.63 -13.65 -16.37
C PRO A 387 2.99 -14.63 -15.26
N THR A 388 3.32 -14.10 -14.09
CA THR A 388 3.64 -14.89 -12.90
C THR A 388 2.41 -15.07 -12.02
N THR A 389 2.55 -15.94 -11.02
CA THR A 389 1.50 -16.32 -10.10
C THR A 389 1.49 -15.40 -8.89
N THR A 390 0.45 -14.57 -8.76
CA THR A 390 0.22 -13.74 -7.57
C THR A 390 -0.61 -14.52 -6.55
N PHE A 391 0.04 -15.13 -5.56
CA PHE A 391 -0.65 -15.97 -4.58
C PHE A 391 -1.64 -15.21 -3.69
N GLN A 392 -1.46 -13.90 -3.46
CA GLN A 392 -2.45 -13.07 -2.77
C GLN A 392 -3.82 -13.08 -3.48
N PHE A 393 -3.84 -13.35 -4.80
CA PHE A 393 -5.07 -13.35 -5.60
C PHE A 393 -5.74 -14.72 -5.61
N MET A 394 -5.11 -15.75 -5.03
CA MET A 394 -5.64 -17.10 -5.02
C MET A 394 -6.82 -17.23 -4.06
N PRO A 395 -7.79 -18.11 -4.38
CA PRO A 395 -9.01 -18.26 -3.59
C PRO A 395 -8.73 -18.51 -2.09
N THR A 396 -9.55 -17.95 -1.21
CA THR A 396 -9.53 -18.11 0.26
C THR A 396 -8.32 -17.54 1.01
N GLY A 397 -7.16 -17.39 0.38
CA GLY A 397 -5.89 -17.13 1.06
C GLY A 397 -5.94 -15.92 2.01
N VAL A 398 -6.32 -14.75 1.48
CA VAL A 398 -6.38 -13.50 2.26
C VAL A 398 -7.57 -13.48 3.22
N TYR A 399 -8.70 -14.12 2.90
CA TYR A 399 -9.80 -14.28 3.85
C TYR A 399 -9.33 -14.93 5.16
N ASN A 400 -8.60 -16.03 5.03
CA ASN A 400 -8.12 -16.83 6.16
C ASN A 400 -7.19 -16.04 7.08
N SER A 401 -6.36 -15.14 6.53
CA SER A 401 -5.31 -14.46 7.31
C SER A 401 -5.65 -13.02 7.68
N MET A 402 -6.48 -12.33 6.89
CA MET A 402 -6.76 -10.90 7.10
C MET A 402 -8.16 -10.63 7.62
N ILE A 403 -9.16 -11.45 7.27
CA ILE A 403 -10.56 -11.22 7.64
C ILE A 403 -10.99 -12.10 8.81
N TYR A 404 -10.69 -13.40 8.76
CA TYR A 404 -11.13 -14.34 9.80
C TYR A 404 -10.64 -13.97 11.21
N PRO A 405 -9.39 -13.50 11.43
CA PRO A 405 -8.96 -13.04 12.75
C PRO A 405 -9.82 -11.90 13.33
N LEU A 406 -10.41 -11.05 12.48
CA LEU A 406 -11.19 -9.88 12.90
C LEU A 406 -12.58 -10.21 13.41
N ARG A 407 -13.06 -11.45 13.25
CA ARG A 407 -14.45 -11.86 13.57
C ARG A 407 -14.86 -11.64 15.03
N LYS A 408 -13.90 -11.51 15.95
CA LYS A 408 -14.13 -11.24 17.37
C LYS A 408 -14.23 -9.74 17.68
N TYR A 409 -13.77 -8.87 16.79
CA TYR A 409 -13.80 -7.42 16.98
C TYR A 409 -15.19 -6.87 16.65
N ALA A 410 -15.75 -6.07 17.56
CA ALA A 410 -17.05 -5.43 17.33
C ALA A 410 -16.89 -4.32 16.29
N ILE A 411 -17.63 -4.43 15.19
CA ILE A 411 -17.58 -3.50 14.05
C ILE A 411 -19.01 -3.04 13.75
N ARG A 412 -19.17 -1.79 13.33
CA ARG A 412 -20.46 -1.31 12.84
C ARG A 412 -20.69 -1.76 11.40
N VAL A 413 -21.61 -2.70 11.21
CA VAL A 413 -22.20 -2.99 9.91
C VAL A 413 -23.57 -2.32 9.86
N ARG A 414 -23.66 -1.10 9.32
CA ARG A 414 -24.96 -0.43 9.13
C ARG A 414 -25.12 0.09 7.71
N CYS A 415 -25.94 -0.60 6.92
CA CYS A 415 -26.51 -0.11 5.67
C CYS A 415 -27.67 0.89 5.95
N GLY A 416 -27.38 1.93 6.74
CA GLY A 416 -28.42 2.73 7.40
C GLY A 416 -28.09 4.20 7.61
N ILE A 417 -27.26 4.79 6.74
CA ILE A 417 -27.41 6.20 6.41
C ILE A 417 -28.55 6.24 5.39
N ARG A 418 -29.57 7.10 5.57
CA ARG A 418 -30.66 7.28 4.58
C ARG A 418 -30.16 7.69 3.19
N GLU A 419 -28.87 7.96 3.05
CA GLU A 419 -28.14 7.97 1.79
C GLU A 419 -27.26 6.72 1.70
N ASN A 420 -27.52 5.92 0.66
CA ASN A 420 -26.75 4.75 0.27
C ASN A 420 -25.23 5.03 0.40
N PRO A 421 -24.44 4.24 1.16
CA PRO A 421 -22.97 4.40 1.25
C PRO A 421 -22.30 4.41 -0.13
N ILE A 422 -22.89 3.67 -1.09
CA ILE A 422 -22.48 3.68 -2.49
C ILE A 422 -22.61 5.08 -3.09
N ARG A 423 -23.58 5.91 -2.72
CA ARG A 423 -23.71 7.31 -3.19
C ARG A 423 -22.71 8.26 -2.54
N ILE A 424 -22.27 8.03 -1.31
CA ILE A 424 -21.20 8.84 -0.70
C ILE A 424 -19.87 8.49 -1.36
N ILE A 425 -19.59 7.20 -1.55
CA ILE A 425 -18.44 6.73 -2.32
C ILE A 425 -18.57 7.19 -3.77
N ARG A 426 -19.72 7.08 -4.44
CA ARG A 426 -19.93 7.60 -5.80
C ARG A 426 -19.76 9.10 -5.89
N ARG A 427 -20.21 9.89 -4.91
CA ARG A 427 -19.99 11.35 -4.92
C ARG A 427 -18.53 11.71 -4.67
N ILE A 428 -17.81 10.95 -3.84
CA ILE A 428 -16.37 11.11 -3.68
C ILE A 428 -15.70 10.68 -5.01
N THR A 429 -15.99 9.52 -5.55
CA THR A 429 -15.41 9.05 -6.83
C THR A 429 -15.82 9.89 -8.06
N GLU A 430 -17.04 10.43 -8.13
CA GLU A 430 -17.53 11.26 -9.25
C GLU A 430 -17.03 12.70 -9.18
N VAL A 431 -16.78 13.24 -7.98
CA VAL A 431 -16.08 14.52 -7.81
C VAL A 431 -14.57 14.36 -8.05
N TYR A 432 -14.00 13.20 -7.75
CA TYR A 432 -12.55 12.95 -7.84
C TYR A 432 -12.09 12.34 -9.17
N LEU A 433 -12.99 11.89 -10.06
CA LEU A 433 -12.66 11.40 -11.41
C LEU A 433 -13.09 12.36 -12.54
N ARG A 434 -13.68 13.53 -12.20
CA ARG A 434 -14.10 14.55 -13.19
C ARG A 434 -13.33 15.86 -13.10
N GLN A 435 -12.21 15.88 -12.38
CA GLN A 435 -11.20 16.94 -12.41
C GLN A 435 -9.85 16.27 -12.57
#